data_AF-A0A7Z0EAM1-F1
#
_entry.id   AF-A0A7Z0EAM1-F1
#
_cell.length_a   1.000
_cell.length_b   1.000
_cell.length_c   1.000
_cell.angle_alpha   90.00
_cell.angle_beta   90.00
_cell.angle_gamma   90.00
#
_symmetry.space_group_name_H-M   'P 1'
#
loop_
_entity.id
_entity.type
_entity.pdbx_description
1 polymer ?
#
loop_
_entity_poly.entity_id
_entity_poly.type
_entity_poly.pdbx_seq_one_letter_code
_entity_poly.pdbx_strand_id
1 'polypeptide(L)'
;MMSTVVSHNAAAFFALRAAPEGLRTAGGYASRSEYWWVALAQFVLYLVLAGIYAAVFTSLLDGSPNLETYNTGMSAGFEAEGGAAVALMAISLVNLGVALALLIPTLSVTWRRLHDAGFPGPFYFLALIPVIGPILLLVFLAFPTRQERHKTIWTDPIND
;
A
#
# COMPACT_ATOMS: atom_id res chain seq x y z
N MET A 1 12.93 57.51 -15.93
CA MET A 1 12.92 56.38 -14.97
C MET A 1 11.87 55.29 -15.26
N MET A 2 11.10 55.34 -16.37
CA MET A 2 10.06 54.35 -16.67
C MET A 2 10.38 53.35 -17.81
N SER A 3 11.54 53.41 -18.48
CA SER A 3 11.82 52.52 -19.62
C SER A 3 12.56 51.21 -19.27
N THR A 4 13.16 51.12 -18.08
CA THR A 4 13.93 49.93 -17.66
C THR A 4 13.05 48.79 -17.15
N VAL A 5 11.82 49.09 -16.67
CA VAL A 5 10.91 48.07 -16.11
C VAL A 5 10.22 47.26 -17.21
N VAL A 6 9.98 47.85 -18.38
CA VAL A 6 9.32 47.17 -19.51
C VAL A 6 10.24 46.15 -20.18
N SER A 7 11.56 46.39 -20.23
CA SER A 7 12.50 45.46 -20.87
C SER A 7 12.73 44.18 -20.06
N HIS A 8 12.65 44.23 -18.73
CA HIS A 8 12.81 43.07 -17.86
C HIS A 8 11.63 42.09 -17.96
N ASN A 9 10.40 42.60 -18.11
CA ASN A 9 9.22 41.77 -18.26
C ASN A 9 9.09 41.18 -19.68
N ALA A 10 9.51 41.93 -20.70
CA ALA A 10 9.51 41.46 -22.09
C ALA A 10 10.50 40.30 -22.30
N ALA A 11 11.68 40.34 -21.66
CA ALA A 11 12.67 39.27 -21.73
C ALA A 11 12.18 37.96 -21.08
N ALA A 12 11.51 38.05 -19.94
CA ALA A 12 10.92 36.89 -19.26
C ALA A 12 9.79 36.24 -20.07
N PHE A 13 8.94 37.07 -20.71
CA PHE A 13 7.86 36.58 -21.56
C PHE A 13 8.38 35.91 -22.85
N PHE A 14 9.45 36.44 -23.44
CA PHE A 14 10.11 35.83 -24.61
C PHE A 14 10.83 34.51 -24.27
N ALA A 15 11.44 34.43 -23.09
CA ALA A 15 12.10 33.22 -22.59
C ALA A 15 11.11 32.07 -22.34
N LEU A 16 9.92 32.37 -21.81
CA LEU A 16 8.85 31.36 -21.62
C LEU A 16 8.28 30.86 -22.95
N ARG A 17 8.25 31.71 -23.98
CA ARG A 17 7.77 31.34 -25.32
C ARG A 17 8.80 30.57 -26.16
N ALA A 18 10.08 30.70 -25.83
CA ALA A 18 11.19 29.99 -26.49
C ALA A 18 11.49 28.62 -25.87
N ALA A 19 10.77 28.21 -24.83
CA ALA A 19 10.94 26.89 -24.23
C ALA A 19 10.56 25.79 -25.24
N PRO A 20 11.47 24.83 -25.54
CA PRO A 20 11.15 23.72 -26.42
C PRO A 20 9.97 22.92 -25.85
N GLU A 21 9.07 22.45 -26.72
CA GLU A 21 7.79 21.84 -26.32
C GLU A 21 7.92 20.63 -25.37
N GLY A 22 9.13 20.04 -25.27
CA GLY A 22 9.46 18.96 -24.34
C GLY A 22 9.58 19.36 -22.86
N LEU A 23 9.71 20.65 -22.51
CA LEU A 23 9.76 21.09 -21.11
C LEU A 23 8.37 21.31 -20.48
N ARG A 24 7.29 21.14 -21.27
CA ARG A 24 5.90 21.28 -20.82
C ARG A 24 5.27 19.95 -20.37
N THR A 25 6.01 18.85 -20.44
CA THR A 25 5.58 17.54 -19.97
C THR A 25 6.43 17.08 -18.79
N ALA A 26 6.51 17.90 -17.74
CA ALA A 26 6.63 17.35 -16.40
C ALA A 26 5.30 16.63 -16.10
N GLY A 27 5.14 15.45 -16.69
CA GLY A 27 3.94 14.64 -16.52
C GLY A 27 3.83 14.31 -15.05
N GLY A 28 2.93 14.98 -14.35
CA GLY A 28 2.54 14.70 -12.96
C GLY A 28 1.79 13.37 -12.85
N TYR A 29 2.30 12.33 -13.49
CA TYR A 29 1.75 11.00 -13.52
C TYR A 29 2.74 10.07 -12.83
N ALA A 30 2.32 9.52 -11.70
CA ALA A 30 3.07 8.48 -11.00
C ALA A 30 3.34 7.31 -11.96
N SER A 31 4.62 6.98 -12.15
CA SER A 31 5.04 5.91 -13.06
C SER A 31 4.55 4.55 -12.54
N ARG A 32 4.22 3.59 -13.41
CA ARG A 32 3.74 2.25 -12.99
C ARG A 32 4.69 1.56 -12.01
N SER A 33 5.99 1.86 -12.13
CA SER A 33 7.05 1.39 -11.25
C SER A 33 6.92 1.88 -9.81
N GLU A 34 6.45 3.11 -9.56
CA GLU A 34 6.25 3.61 -8.18
C GLU A 34 5.21 2.76 -7.45
N TYR A 35 4.14 2.38 -8.15
CA TYR A 35 3.13 1.49 -7.60
C TYR A 35 3.70 0.11 -7.28
N TRP A 36 4.42 -0.52 -8.22
CA TRP A 36 4.92 -1.88 -8.04
C TRP A 36 5.99 -1.99 -6.96
N TRP A 37 6.86 -1.00 -6.81
CA TRP A 37 7.82 -0.99 -5.71
C TRP A 37 7.16 -0.80 -4.34
N VAL A 38 6.14 0.06 -4.25
CA VAL A 38 5.34 0.21 -3.01
C VAL A 38 4.58 -1.07 -2.69
N ALA A 39 3.95 -1.70 -3.68
CA ALA A 39 3.26 -2.97 -3.51
C ALA A 39 4.21 -4.11 -3.07
N LEU A 40 5.41 -4.17 -3.66
CA LEU A 40 6.43 -5.14 -3.26
C LEU A 40 6.93 -4.89 -1.83
N ALA A 41 7.24 -3.64 -1.49
CA ALA A 41 7.65 -3.27 -0.14
C ALA A 41 6.59 -3.63 0.90
N GLN A 42 5.31 -3.37 0.59
CA GLN A 42 4.18 -3.75 1.43
C GLN A 42 4.06 -5.27 1.58
N PHE A 43 4.23 -6.03 0.49
CA PHE A 43 4.22 -7.49 0.53
C PHE A 43 5.35 -8.07 1.40
N VAL A 44 6.58 -7.53 1.25
CA VAL A 44 7.73 -7.93 2.08
C VAL A 44 7.49 -7.59 3.55
N LEU A 45 6.94 -6.41 3.85
CA LEU A 45 6.59 -6.02 5.21
C LEU A 45 5.59 -7.01 5.84
N TYR A 46 4.54 -7.39 5.11
CA TYR A 46 3.58 -8.39 5.58
C TYR A 46 4.21 -9.77 5.78
N LEU A 47 5.13 -10.20 4.91
CA LEU A 47 5.85 -11.47 5.09
C LEU A 47 6.74 -11.46 6.34
N VAL A 48 7.47 -10.36 6.58
CA VAL A 48 8.32 -10.23 7.77
C VAL A 48 7.49 -10.26 9.04
N LEU A 49 6.39 -9.48 9.09
CA LEU A 49 5.48 -9.48 10.25
C LEU A 49 4.84 -10.85 10.48
N ALA A 50 4.42 -11.54 9.42
CA ALA A 50 3.86 -12.88 9.51
C ALA A 50 4.90 -13.91 10.00
N GLY A 51 6.14 -13.84 9.52
CA GLY A 51 7.23 -14.70 9.96
C GLY A 51 7.60 -14.51 11.43
N ILE A 52 7.70 -13.26 11.89
CA ILE A 52 7.93 -12.94 13.31
C ILE A 52 6.79 -13.48 14.16
N TYR A 53 5.54 -13.26 13.74
CA TYR A 53 4.37 -13.78 14.45
C TYR A 53 4.38 -15.31 14.54
N ALA A 54 4.67 -16.00 13.43
CA ALA A 54 4.74 -17.46 13.40
C ALA A 54 5.86 -18.03 14.29
N ALA A 55 7.04 -17.39 14.30
CA ALA A 55 8.17 -17.78 15.15
C ALA A 55 7.85 -17.62 16.65
N VAL A 56 7.23 -16.50 17.04
CA VAL A 56 6.79 -16.27 18.42
C VAL A 56 5.69 -17.27 18.81
N PHE A 57 4.73 -17.51 17.92
CA PHE A 57 3.62 -18.44 18.16
C PHE A 57 4.10 -19.87 18.39
N THR A 58 4.96 -20.38 17.50
CA THR A 58 5.53 -21.74 17.62
C THR A 58 6.39 -21.91 18.88
N SER A 59 7.18 -20.91 19.23
CA SER A 59 8.00 -20.92 20.47
C SER A 59 7.16 -21.00 21.75
N LEU A 60 5.97 -20.40 21.74
CA LEU A 60 5.05 -20.42 22.88
C LEU A 60 4.22 -21.72 22.94
N LEU A 61 3.91 -22.33 21.79
CA LEU A 61 3.21 -23.62 21.73
C LEU A 61 4.09 -24.78 22.19
N ASP A 62 5.40 -24.72 21.93
CA ASP A 62 6.37 -25.75 22.31
C ASP A 62 6.85 -25.63 23.78
N GLY A 63 6.45 -24.56 24.49
CA GLY A 63 6.73 -24.38 25.93
C GLY A 63 5.91 -25.28 26.87
N SER A 64 5.18 -26.26 26.34
CA SER A 64 4.39 -27.22 27.11
C SER A 64 5.34 -28.15 27.90
N PRO A 65 5.22 -28.26 29.23
CA PRO A 65 6.08 -29.16 30.00
C PRO A 65 5.81 -30.62 29.60
N ASN A 66 6.86 -31.29 29.13
CA ASN A 66 6.86 -32.73 28.88
C ASN A 66 6.37 -33.49 30.13
N LEU A 67 5.77 -34.67 29.93
CA LEU A 67 5.26 -35.59 30.97
C LEU A 67 6.28 -35.88 32.11
N GLU A 68 7.57 -35.62 31.89
CA GLU A 68 8.64 -35.72 32.87
C GLU A 68 8.62 -34.63 33.96
N THR A 69 8.22 -33.40 33.64
CA THR A 69 8.10 -32.29 34.62
C THR A 69 7.01 -32.56 35.65
N TYR A 70 5.99 -33.35 35.30
CA TYR A 70 4.90 -33.73 36.20
C TYR A 70 5.36 -34.69 37.33
N ASN A 71 6.41 -35.49 37.11
CA ASN A 71 6.90 -36.47 38.08
C ASN A 71 7.93 -35.91 39.08
N THR A 72 8.53 -34.75 38.80
CA THR A 72 9.38 -34.01 39.74
C THR A 72 8.54 -32.97 40.47
N GLY A 73 8.02 -33.34 41.65
CA GLY A 73 7.12 -32.53 42.48
C GLY A 73 7.66 -31.15 42.85
N MET A 74 7.51 -30.19 41.94
CA MET A 74 7.73 -28.77 42.17
C MET A 74 6.36 -28.09 42.23
N SER A 75 5.86 -27.89 43.44
CA SER A 75 4.69 -27.06 43.71
C SER A 75 5.02 -25.59 43.44
N ALA A 76 4.87 -25.15 42.19
CA ALA A 76 4.83 -23.73 41.87
C ALA A 76 3.36 -23.28 41.91
N GLY A 77 3.00 -22.62 43.00
CA GLY A 77 1.71 -21.96 43.17
C GLY A 77 1.45 -20.90 42.11
N PHE A 78 0.15 -20.71 41.83
CA PHE A 78 -0.47 -19.84 40.84
C PHE A 78 -0.36 -20.28 39.36
N GLU A 79 -1.38 -21.03 38.94
CA GLU A 79 -2.06 -20.91 37.63
C GLU A 79 -1.20 -21.00 36.35
N ALA A 80 -0.59 -22.16 36.12
CA ALA A 80 0.29 -22.42 34.97
C ALA A 80 -0.41 -22.82 33.64
N GLU A 81 -1.73 -22.99 33.60
CA GLU A 81 -2.43 -23.40 32.36
C GLU A 81 -3.14 -22.24 31.63
N GLY A 82 -3.46 -21.13 32.33
CA GLY A 82 -4.16 -19.97 31.74
C GLY A 82 -3.24 -18.90 31.16
N GLY A 83 -2.04 -18.71 31.73
CA GLY A 83 -1.15 -17.61 31.36
C GLY A 83 -0.64 -17.67 29.91
N ALA A 84 -0.32 -18.87 29.42
CA ALA A 84 0.11 -19.06 28.03
C ALA A 84 -1.03 -18.75 27.05
N ALA A 85 -2.26 -19.19 27.34
CA ALA A 85 -3.43 -18.89 26.52
C ALA A 85 -3.74 -17.37 26.49
N VAL A 86 -3.62 -16.70 27.63
CA VAL A 86 -3.78 -15.23 27.72
C VAL A 86 -2.69 -14.49 26.96
N ALA A 87 -1.43 -14.93 27.04
CA ALA A 87 -0.33 -14.35 26.28
C ALA A 87 -0.51 -14.50 24.76
N LEU A 88 -0.94 -15.69 24.30
CA LEU A 88 -1.26 -15.95 22.90
C LEU A 88 -2.43 -15.08 22.41
N MET A 89 -3.47 -14.93 23.23
CA MET A 89 -4.60 -14.06 22.91
C MET A 89 -4.16 -12.59 22.82
N ALA A 90 -3.37 -12.09 23.77
CA ALA A 90 -2.87 -10.71 23.76
C ALA A 90 -2.00 -10.41 22.53
N ILE A 91 -1.08 -11.31 22.17
CA ILE A 91 -0.21 -11.15 20.99
C ILE A 91 -1.04 -11.19 19.70
N SER A 92 -2.03 -12.10 19.62
CA SER A 92 -2.94 -12.18 18.46
C SER A 92 -3.75 -10.89 18.27
N LEU A 93 -4.21 -10.27 19.36
CA LEU A 93 -4.93 -9.00 19.32
C LEU A 93 -4.02 -7.84 18.87
N VAL A 94 -2.78 -7.80 19.33
CA VAL A 94 -1.80 -6.79 18.88
C VAL A 94 -1.51 -6.96 17.39
N ASN A 95 -1.28 -8.20 16.93
CA ASN A 95 -1.03 -8.48 15.52
C ASN A 95 -2.23 -8.07 14.64
N LEU A 96 -3.45 -8.39 15.08
CA LEU A 96 -4.68 -7.94 14.43
C LEU A 96 -4.76 -6.41 14.36
N GLY A 97 -4.44 -5.70 15.44
CA GLY A 97 -4.42 -4.24 15.47
C GLY A 97 -3.45 -3.63 14.46
N VAL A 98 -2.23 -4.17 14.36
CA VAL A 98 -1.24 -3.75 13.37
C VAL A 98 -1.72 -4.05 11.94
N ALA A 99 -2.30 -5.23 11.71
CA ALA A 99 -2.84 -5.62 10.40
C ALA A 99 -3.96 -4.67 9.95
N LEU A 100 -4.88 -4.29 10.86
CA LEU A 100 -5.96 -3.35 10.59
C LEU A 100 -5.44 -1.93 10.34
N ALA A 101 -4.43 -1.48 11.09
CA ALA A 101 -3.80 -0.18 10.86
C ALA A 101 -3.14 -0.10 9.47
N LEU A 102 -2.53 -1.19 8.99
CA LEU A 102 -1.92 -1.29 7.65
C LEU A 102 -2.95 -1.58 6.55
N LEU A 103 -4.15 -2.06 6.90
CA LEU A 103 -5.21 -2.32 5.94
C LEU A 103 -5.67 -1.04 5.25
N ILE A 104 -5.83 0.06 5.99
CA ILE A 104 -6.31 1.36 5.48
C ILE A 104 -5.38 1.92 4.37
N PRO A 105 -4.05 2.07 4.58
CA PRO A 105 -3.17 2.57 3.54
C PRO A 105 -3.09 1.61 2.34
N THR A 106 -3.11 0.30 2.57
CA THR A 106 -3.11 -0.71 1.49
C THR A 106 -4.36 -0.60 0.63
N LEU A 107 -5.54 -0.48 1.26
CA LEU A 107 -6.81 -0.24 0.59
C LEU A 107 -6.80 1.06 -0.21
N SER A 108 -6.34 2.15 0.42
CA SER A 108 -6.32 3.48 -0.19
C SER A 108 -5.50 3.51 -1.50
N VAL A 109 -4.29 2.98 -1.47
CA VAL A 109 -3.39 2.95 -2.64
C VAL A 109 -3.94 2.02 -3.73
N THR A 110 -4.46 0.84 -3.35
CA THR A 110 -5.01 -0.13 -4.31
C THR A 110 -6.28 0.40 -4.97
N TRP A 111 -7.18 1.01 -4.19
CA TRP A 111 -8.42 1.60 -4.67
C TRP A 111 -8.15 2.72 -5.68
N ARG A 112 -7.18 3.60 -5.38
CA ARG A 112 -6.73 4.64 -6.30
C ARG A 112 -6.19 4.04 -7.60
N ARG A 113 -5.29 3.05 -7.52
CA ARG A 113 -4.68 2.45 -8.71
C ARG A 113 -5.70 1.78 -9.62
N LEU A 114 -6.70 1.13 -9.02
CA LEU A 114 -7.80 0.48 -9.73
C LEU A 114 -8.66 1.50 -10.48
N HIS A 115 -8.97 2.63 -9.84
CA HIS A 115 -9.63 3.78 -10.48
C HIS A 115 -8.77 4.37 -11.61
N ASP A 116 -7.46 4.51 -11.41
CA ASP A 116 -6.53 5.03 -12.42
C ASP A 116 -6.39 4.08 -13.64
N ALA A 117 -6.56 2.78 -13.44
CA ALA A 117 -6.63 1.77 -14.50
C ALA A 117 -7.99 1.75 -15.24
N GLY A 118 -8.98 2.50 -14.74
CA GLY A 118 -10.32 2.59 -15.32
C GLY A 118 -11.30 1.51 -14.87
N PHE A 119 -10.98 0.78 -13.79
CA PHE A 119 -11.87 -0.20 -13.17
C PHE A 119 -12.62 0.39 -11.96
N PRO A 120 -13.83 -0.09 -11.64
CA PRO A 120 -14.56 0.33 -10.45
C PRO A 120 -13.83 -0.07 -9.17
N GLY A 121 -13.73 0.82 -8.18
CA GLY A 121 -13.10 0.57 -6.87
C GLY A 121 -13.53 -0.72 -6.13
N PRO A 122 -14.80 -1.16 -6.19
CA PRO A 122 -15.23 -2.42 -5.56
C PRO A 122 -14.55 -3.69 -6.09
N PHE A 123 -13.83 -3.65 -7.21
CA PHE A 123 -13.04 -4.81 -7.67
C PHE A 123 -11.96 -5.21 -6.66
N TYR A 124 -11.64 -4.35 -5.67
CA TYR A 124 -10.82 -4.74 -4.53
C TYR A 124 -11.39 -5.95 -3.77
N PHE A 125 -12.71 -6.05 -3.63
CA PHE A 125 -13.35 -7.15 -2.89
C PHE A 125 -13.15 -8.52 -3.54
N LEU A 126 -12.68 -8.58 -4.79
CA LEU A 126 -12.24 -9.84 -5.38
C LEU A 126 -11.12 -10.48 -4.56
N ALA A 127 -10.28 -9.69 -3.86
CA ALA A 127 -9.25 -10.22 -2.96
C ALA A 127 -9.80 -11.09 -1.82
N LEU A 128 -11.10 -11.00 -1.49
CA LEU A 128 -11.75 -11.87 -0.51
C LEU A 128 -11.93 -13.32 -1.03
N ILE A 129 -11.83 -13.54 -2.35
CA ILE A 129 -11.86 -14.87 -2.94
C ILE A 129 -10.45 -15.46 -2.83
N PRO A 130 -10.26 -16.58 -2.10
CA PRO A 130 -8.93 -17.15 -1.92
C PRO A 130 -8.35 -17.62 -3.26
N VAL A 131 -7.03 -17.48 -3.40
CA VAL A 131 -6.23 -17.87 -4.57
C VAL A 131 -6.55 -17.07 -5.84
N ILE A 132 -7.77 -17.16 -6.36
CA ILE A 132 -8.18 -16.56 -7.65
C ILE A 132 -8.30 -15.04 -7.54
N GLY A 133 -8.82 -14.55 -6.42
CA GLY A 133 -9.06 -13.13 -6.16
C GLY A 133 -7.82 -12.25 -6.28
N PRO A 134 -6.75 -12.54 -5.51
CA PRO A 134 -5.48 -11.81 -5.60
C PRO A 134 -4.87 -11.84 -7.00
N ILE A 135 -4.97 -12.95 -7.72
CA ILE A 135 -4.44 -13.09 -9.08
C ILE A 135 -5.18 -12.15 -10.04
N LEU A 136 -6.51 -12.14 -10.02
CA LEU A 136 -7.32 -11.22 -10.84
C LEU A 136 -7.01 -9.76 -10.51
N LEU A 137 -6.83 -9.45 -9.22
CA LEU A 137 -6.52 -8.10 -8.76
C LEU A 137 -5.12 -7.64 -9.21
N LEU A 138 -4.13 -8.55 -9.20
CA LEU A 138 -2.79 -8.31 -9.76
C LEU A 138 -2.85 -8.03 -11.27
N VAL A 139 -3.66 -8.79 -12.00
CA VAL A 139 -3.89 -8.56 -13.44
C VAL A 139 -4.51 -7.18 -13.67
N PHE A 140 -5.53 -6.78 -12.89
CA PHE A 140 -6.15 -5.46 -12.99
C PHE A 140 -5.19 -4.30 -12.68
N LEU A 141 -4.33 -4.44 -11.68
CA LEU A 141 -3.28 -3.47 -11.34
C LEU A 141 -2.18 -3.36 -12.42
N ALA A 142 -1.94 -4.43 -13.16
CA ALA A 142 -0.95 -4.46 -14.24
C ALA A 142 -1.39 -3.70 -15.49
N PHE A 143 -2.69 -3.42 -15.66
CA PHE A 143 -3.17 -2.70 -16.84
C PHE A 143 -2.62 -1.25 -16.91
N PRO A 144 -2.37 -0.75 -18.14
CA PRO A 144 -2.04 0.65 -18.37
C PRO A 144 -3.11 1.58 -17.80
N THR A 145 -2.70 2.75 -17.27
CA THR A 145 -3.64 3.84 -17.03
C THR A 145 -4.27 4.27 -18.35
N ARG A 146 -5.59 4.45 -18.40
CA ARG A 146 -6.28 4.91 -19.62
C ARG A 146 -6.09 6.41 -19.78
N GLN A 147 -5.01 6.79 -20.46
CA GLN A 147 -4.65 8.19 -20.73
C GLN A 147 -5.59 8.88 -21.72
N GLU A 148 -6.35 8.10 -22.50
CA GLU A 148 -7.27 8.56 -23.55
C GLU A 148 -8.41 9.44 -23.04
N ARG A 149 -8.72 9.40 -21.73
CA ARG A 149 -9.78 10.21 -21.12
C ARG A 149 -9.34 11.62 -20.71
N HIS A 150 -8.05 11.93 -20.83
CA HIS A 150 -7.50 13.21 -20.41
C HIS A 150 -7.30 14.12 -21.62
N LYS A 151 -8.30 14.94 -21.94
CA LYS A 151 -8.14 16.01 -22.93
C LYS A 151 -7.14 17.02 -22.36
N THR A 152 -6.01 17.18 -23.04
CA THR A 152 -4.98 18.16 -22.68
C THR A 152 -5.40 19.60 -23.00
N ILE A 153 -6.44 19.76 -23.81
CA ILE A 153 -6.99 21.04 -24.24
C ILE A 153 -8.51 20.98 -24.05
N TRP A 154 -9.07 21.96 -23.34
CA TRP A 154 -10.51 22.16 -23.31
C TRP A 154 -10.98 22.50 -24.73
N THR A 155 -11.69 21.59 -25.37
CA THR A 155 -12.39 21.85 -26.62
C THR A 155 -13.79 22.32 -26.25
N ASP A 156 -14.08 23.60 -26.48
CA ASP A 156 -15.42 24.13 -26.28
C ASP A 156 -16.38 23.47 -27.30
N PRO A 157 -17.53 22.94 -26.87
CA PRO A 157 -18.49 22.28 -27.77
C PRO A 157 -19.21 23.25 -28.73
N ILE A 158 -18.82 24.52 -28.75
CA ILE A 158 -19.48 25.60 -29.50
C ILE A 158 -18.87 25.76 -30.90
N ASN A 159 -17.69 25.19 -31.16
CA ASN A 159 -16.93 25.42 -32.39
C ASN A 159 -16.88 24.23 -33.36
N ASP A 160 -17.67 23.17 -33.13
CA ASP A 160 -17.80 21.98 -33.99
C ASP A 160 -19.20 21.89 -34.62
#